data_AF-A0A0F9DTH8-F1
#
_entry.id   AF-A0A0F9DTH8-F1
#
_cell.length_a   1.000
_cell.length_b   1.000
_cell.length_c   1.000
_cell.angle_alpha   90.00
_cell.angle_beta   90.00
_cell.angle_gamma   90.00
#
_symmetry.space_group_name_H-M   'P 1'
#
loop_
_entity.id
_entity.type
_entity.pdbx_description
1 polymer ?
#
loop_
_entity_poly.entity_id
_entity_poly.type
_entity_poly.pdbx_seq_one_letter_code
_entity_poly.pdbx_strand_id
1 'polypeptide(L)'
;MILGKDYKIDSDTLNITLSKKRIARKGIHEGEVWWETLGYYATIGSALRDFADRCLGETELTELQQVLKKQDEIYSLIESLHLDEAVYRIPEPVESS
;
A
#
# COMPACT_ATOMS: atom_id res chain seq x y z
N MET A 1 7.50 -1.57 -0.77
CA MET A 1 6.38 -2.21 -0.04
C MET A 1 5.16 -2.32 -0.94
N ILE A 2 4.62 -3.52 -1.15
CA ILE A 2 3.38 -3.72 -1.92
C ILE A 2 2.17 -3.62 -0.99
N LEU A 3 1.12 -2.94 -1.42
CA LEU A 3 -0.14 -2.75 -0.70
C LEU A 3 -1.27 -3.44 -1.48
N GLY A 4 -1.71 -4.60 -1.00
CA GLY A 4 -2.72 -5.40 -1.69
C GLY A 4 -2.23 -5.88 -3.06
N LYS A 5 -3.02 -5.66 -4.12
CA LYS A 5 -2.71 -6.12 -5.49
C LYS A 5 -2.27 -5.02 -6.45
N ASP A 6 -2.73 -3.79 -6.18
CA ASP A 6 -2.70 -2.71 -7.15
C ASP A 6 -1.90 -1.50 -6.68
N TYR A 7 -1.37 -1.48 -5.46
CA TYR A 7 -0.63 -0.34 -4.93
C TYR A 7 0.75 -0.73 -4.44
N LYS A 8 1.68 0.22 -4.52
CA LYS A 8 3.05 0.09 -4.03
C LYS A 8 3.51 1.39 -3.40
N ILE A 9 4.17 1.31 -2.26
CA ILE A 9 4.96 2.39 -1.66
C ILE A 9 6.44 2.04 -1.81
N ASP A 10 7.21 2.92 -2.44
CA ASP A 10 8.67 2.87 -2.44
C ASP A 10 9.23 4.05 -1.63
N SER A 11 10.46 3.89 -1.15
CA SER A 11 11.23 4.96 -0.51
C SER A 11 12.56 5.08 -1.23
N ASP A 12 12.91 6.30 -1.60
CA ASP A 12 14.27 6.65 -2.00
C ASP A 12 14.87 7.63 -0.98
N THR A 13 16.08 8.14 -1.26
CA THR A 13 16.80 9.05 -0.36
C THR A 13 16.09 10.40 -0.17
N LEU A 14 15.16 10.76 -1.05
CA LEU A 14 14.52 12.07 -1.10
C LEU A 14 13.04 12.02 -0.75
N ASN A 15 12.32 10.96 -1.16
CA ASN A 15 10.87 10.88 -1.09
C ASN A 15 10.35 9.46 -0.83
N ILE A 16 9.13 9.43 -0.29
CA ILE A 16 8.26 8.26 -0.32
C ILE A 16 7.35 8.39 -1.56
N THR A 17 7.27 7.35 -2.39
CA THR A 17 6.47 7.35 -3.62
C THR A 17 5.33 6.35 -3.51
N LEU A 18 4.09 6.80 -3.67
CA LEU A 18 2.93 5.92 -3.84
C LEU A 18 2.68 5.73 -5.34
N SER A 19 2.55 4.47 -5.76
CA SER A 19 2.28 4.10 -7.15
C SER A 19 1.10 3.13 -7.24
N LYS A 20 0.39 3.18 -8.36
CA LYS A 20 -0.68 2.24 -8.71
C LYS A 20 -0.29 1.39 -9.91
N LYS A 21 -0.61 0.11 -9.86
CA LYS A 21 -0.47 -0.82 -10.96
C LYS A 21 -1.46 -0.44 -12.05
N ARG A 22 -0.96 -0.30 -13.27
CA ARG A 22 -1.75 -0.10 -14.48
C ARG A 22 -1.48 -1.23 -15.46
N ILE A 23 -2.51 -1.55 -16.24
CA ILE A 23 -2.45 -2.55 -17.31
C ILE A 23 -2.98 -1.88 -18.56
N ALA A 24 -2.21 -1.89 -19.63
CA ALA A 24 -2.64 -1.35 -20.91
C ALA A 24 -3.79 -2.21 -21.44
N ARG A 25 -4.96 -1.57 -21.60
CA ARG A 25 -6.17 -2.28 -22.03
C ARG A 25 -6.28 -2.43 -23.55
N LYS A 26 -5.63 -1.56 -24.32
CA LYS A 26 -5.67 -1.52 -25.79
C LYS A 26 -4.41 -0.85 -26.34
N GLY A 27 -4.00 -1.24 -27.55
CA GLY A 27 -2.89 -0.63 -28.29
C GLY A 27 -1.72 -1.60 -28.50
N ILE A 28 -0.59 -1.10 -28.98
CA ILE A 28 0.60 -1.91 -29.31
C ILE A 28 1.19 -2.60 -28.05
N HIS A 29 0.94 -2.02 -26.88
CA HIS A 29 1.42 -2.48 -25.58
C HIS A 29 0.31 -3.16 -24.75
N GLU A 30 -0.76 -3.65 -25.37
CA GLU A 30 -1.86 -4.31 -24.66
C GLU A 30 -1.36 -5.45 -23.77
N GLY A 31 -1.83 -5.48 -22.51
CA GLY A 31 -1.40 -6.44 -21.50
C GLY A 31 -0.13 -6.05 -20.75
N GLU A 32 0.61 -5.02 -21.19
CA GLU A 32 1.79 -4.55 -20.45
C GLU A 32 1.39 -3.94 -19.11
N VAL A 33 2.19 -4.27 -18.09
CA VAL A 33 2.01 -3.82 -16.71
C VAL A 33 3.07 -2.79 -16.37
N TRP A 34 2.65 -1.62 -15.87
CA TRP A 34 3.56 -0.63 -15.32
C TRP A 34 3.02 -0.06 -14.00
N TRP A 35 3.92 0.58 -13.26
CA TRP A 35 3.57 1.32 -12.05
C TRP A 35 3.48 2.80 -12.41
N GLU A 36 2.29 3.36 -12.23
CA GLU A 36 2.02 4.79 -12.38
C GLU A 36 2.18 5.48 -11.03
N THR A 37 3.05 6.49 -10.94
CA THR A 37 3.21 7.28 -9.73
C THR A 37 1.95 8.10 -9.47
N LEU A 38 1.37 7.93 -8.27
CA LEU A 38 0.23 8.70 -7.80
C LEU A 38 0.64 9.95 -7.02
N GLY A 39 1.78 9.91 -6.34
CA GLY A 39 2.27 11.04 -5.55
C GLY A 39 3.62 10.79 -4.87
N TYR A 40 4.19 11.89 -4.38
CA TYR A 40 5.40 11.92 -3.56
C TYR A 40 5.06 12.50 -2.19
N TYR A 41 5.64 11.92 -1.14
CA TYR A 41 5.30 12.22 0.24
C TYR A 41 6.58 12.31 1.06
N ALA A 42 6.55 13.19 2.08
CA ALA A 42 7.65 13.34 3.01
C ALA A 42 7.76 12.17 4.01
N THR A 43 6.67 11.44 4.27
CA THR A 43 6.65 10.33 5.24
C THR A 43 5.78 9.17 4.75
N ILE A 44 6.04 7.97 5.28
CA ILE A 44 5.23 6.78 4.99
C ILE A 44 3.79 6.97 5.48
N GLY A 45 3.61 7.62 6.64
CA GLY A 45 2.29 7.87 7.22
C GLY A 45 1.39 8.73 6.33
N SER A 46 1.93 9.77 5.67
CA SER A 46 1.13 10.56 4.72
C SER A 46 0.84 9.82 3.43
N ALA A 47 1.77 8.98 2.93
CA ALA A 47 1.51 8.11 1.79
C ALA A 47 0.40 7.08 2.07
N LEU A 48 0.39 6.48 3.27
CA LEU A 48 -0.65 5.54 3.69
C LEU A 48 -2.02 6.20 3.86
N ARG A 49 -2.07 7.44 4.36
CA ARG A 49 -3.32 8.20 4.45
C ARG A 49 -3.91 8.47 3.06
N ASP A 50 -3.10 8.95 2.13
CA ASP A 50 -3.57 9.20 0.76
C ASP A 50 -3.98 7.90 0.04
N PHE A 51 -3.28 6.79 0.31
CA PHE A 51 -3.72 5.47 -0.14
C PHE A 51 -5.12 5.10 0.36
N ALA A 52 -5.40 5.30 1.66
CA ALA A 52 -6.70 5.03 2.25
C ALA A 52 -7.80 5.91 1.64
N ASP A 53 -7.55 7.21 1.52
CA ASP A 53 -8.49 8.17 0.95
C ASP A 53 -8.84 7.83 -0.50
N ARG A 54 -7.85 7.43 -1.31
CA ARG A 54 -8.08 6.97 -2.69
C ARG A 54 -8.84 5.66 -2.76
N CYS A 55 -8.53 4.70 -1.90
CA CYS A 55 -9.26 3.44 -1.86
C CYS A 55 -10.75 3.65 -1.53
N LEU A 56 -11.07 4.61 -0.65
CA LEU A 56 -12.46 4.98 -0.37
C LEU A 56 -13.08 5.75 -1.55
N GLY A 57 -12.38 6.74 -2.10
CA GLY A 57 -12.89 7.57 -3.21
C GLY A 57 -13.16 6.78 -4.50
N GLU A 58 -12.42 5.71 -4.77
CA GLU A 58 -12.63 4.86 -5.95
C GLU A 58 -13.83 3.91 -5.84
N THR A 59 -14.40 3.72 -4.64
CA THR A 59 -15.37 2.65 -4.41
C THR A 59 -16.83 3.01 -4.75
N GLU A 60 -17.11 4.24 -5.19
CA GLU A 60 -18.47 4.76 -5.52
C GLU A 60 -19.55 4.39 -4.47
N LEU A 61 -19.14 4.14 -3.21
CA LEU A 61 -20.03 3.63 -2.16
C LEU A 61 -20.96 4.76 -1.72
N THR A 62 -22.25 4.45 -1.70
CA THR A 62 -23.30 5.42 -1.34
C THR A 62 -23.85 5.18 0.06
N GLU A 63 -23.62 4.00 0.63
CA GLU A 63 -24.10 3.63 1.96
C GLU A 63 -22.98 3.70 3.01
N LEU A 64 -23.27 4.35 4.15
CA LEU A 64 -22.33 4.51 5.26
C LEU A 64 -21.75 3.18 5.76
N GLN A 65 -22.57 2.13 5.82
CA GLN A 65 -22.11 0.80 6.26
C GLN A 65 -21.03 0.21 5.32
N GLN A 66 -21.14 0.47 4.03
CA GLN A 66 -20.14 0.02 3.07
C GLN A 66 -18.83 0.79 3.22
N VAL A 67 -18.91 2.10 3.48
CA VAL A 67 -17.74 2.95 3.74
C VAL A 67 -16.99 2.47 4.98
N LEU A 68 -17.71 2.21 6.08
CA LEU A 68 -17.12 1.71 7.33
C LEU A 68 -16.44 0.35 7.11
N LYS A 69 -17.11 -0.58 6.44
CA LYS A 69 -16.51 -1.87 6.10
C LYS A 69 -15.25 -1.71 5.25
N LYS A 70 -15.24 -0.79 4.28
CA LYS A 70 -14.08 -0.54 3.42
C LYS A 70 -12.92 0.07 4.21
N GLN A 71 -13.22 0.96 5.16
CA GLN A 71 -12.22 1.50 6.08
C GLN A 71 -11.57 0.39 6.92
N ASP A 72 -12.37 -0.52 7.47
CA ASP A 72 -11.86 -1.66 8.26
C ASP A 72 -10.94 -2.57 7.43
N GLU A 73 -11.29 -2.83 6.16
CA GLU A 73 -10.43 -3.58 5.24
C GLU A 73 -9.07 -2.89 5.00
N ILE A 74 -9.09 -1.56 4.82
CA ILE A 74 -7.87 -0.76 4.59
C ILE A 74 -6.99 -0.79 5.84
N TYR A 75 -7.57 -0.63 7.03
CA TYR A 75 -6.80 -0.68 8.28
C TYR A 75 -6.24 -2.07 8.57
N SER A 76 -7.02 -3.13 8.33
CA SER A 76 -6.55 -4.51 8.46
C SER A 76 -5.37 -4.79 7.53
N LEU A 77 -5.39 -4.26 6.30
CA LEU A 77 -4.27 -4.34 5.38
C LEU A 77 -3.03 -3.64 5.95
N ILE A 78 -3.18 -2.42 6.48
CA ILE A 78 -2.08 -1.65 7.06
C ILE A 78 -1.49 -2.39 8.28
N GLU A 79 -2.32 -2.93 9.16
CA GLU A 79 -1.88 -3.71 10.33
C GLU A 79 -1.15 -4.99 9.92
N SER A 80 -1.60 -5.68 8.87
CA SER A 80 -0.90 -6.88 8.38
C SER A 80 0.54 -6.61 7.95
N LEU A 81 0.83 -5.38 7.50
CA LEU A 81 2.19 -4.97 7.11
C LEU A 81 3.10 -4.76 8.33
N HIS A 82 2.54 -4.44 9.50
CA HIS A 82 3.28 -4.33 10.75
C HIS A 82 3.67 -5.71 11.31
N LEU A 83 2.86 -6.74 11.05
CA LEU A 83 3.10 -8.11 11.52
C LEU A 83 4.24 -8.81 10.77
N ASP A 84 4.44 -8.50 9.49
CA ASP A 84 5.56 -9.05 8.70
C ASP A 84 6.94 -8.58 9.20
N GLU A 85 7.05 -7.39 9.81
CA GLU A 85 8.30 -6.93 10.44
C GLU A 85 8.60 -7.64 11.77
N ALA A 86 7.57 -8.06 12.52
CA ALA A 86 7.74 -8.70 13.82
C ALA A 86 8.32 -10.13 13.73
N VAL A 87 8.21 -10.78 12.58
CA VAL A 87 8.74 -12.15 12.34
C VAL A 87 10.27 -12.16 12.15
N TYR A 88 10.90 -11.01 11.89
CA TYR A 88 12.35 -10.89 11.67
C TYR A 88 13.17 -10.50 12.91
N ARG A 89 12.64 -10.59 14.12
CA ARG A 89 13.48 -10.54 15.33
C ARG A 89 14.27 -11.85 15.44
N ILE A 90 15.50 -11.83 14.93
CA ILE A 90 16.51 -12.84 15.19
C ILE A 90 16.64 -12.97 16.72
N PRO A 91 16.47 -14.17 17.32
CA PRO A 91 16.71 -14.34 18.75
C PRO A 91 18.17 -13.98 19.05
N GLU A 92 18.40 -13.17 20.07
CA GLU A 92 19.76 -12.85 20.52
C GLU A 92 20.55 -14.16 20.76
N PRO A 93 21.83 -14.23 20.36
CA PRO A 93 22.61 -15.42 20.61
C PRO A 93 22.64 -15.65 22.11
N VAL A 94 22.14 -16.81 22.52
CA VAL A 94 22.26 -17.27 23.91
C VAL A 94 23.75 -17.47 24.16
N GLU A 95 24.38 -16.51 24.84
CA GLU A 95 25.75 -16.68 25.33
C GLU A 95 25.75 -17.93 26.22
N SER A 96 26.34 -19.00 25.68
CA SER A 96 26.53 -20.25 26.40
C SER A 96 27.61 -20.01 27.44
N SER A 97 27.22 -20.12 28.71
CA SER A 97 28.05 -19.97 29.90
C SER A 97 29.22 -20.96 29.96
#